data_AF-A0A1G2PZ97-F1
#
_entry.id   AF-A0A1G2PZ97-F1
#
_cell.length_a   1.000
_cell.length_b   1.000
_cell.length_c   1.000
_cell.angle_alpha   90.00
_cell.angle_beta   90.00
_cell.angle_gamma   90.00
#
_symmetry.space_group_name_H-M   'P 1'
#
loop_
_entity.id
_entity.type
_entity.pdbx_description
1 polymer ?
#
loop_
_entity_poly.entity_id
_entity_poly.type
_entity_poly.pdbx_seq_one_letter_code
_entity_poly.pdbx_strand_id
1 'polypeptide(L)'
;MKFSLDKTGRAARDSTRRALRSLLFAHQRGFTLMELIIYVGVLVVIAVAMVNVLPLLFSGRGNVESRQAVREQLGFSLERIAQDVRAASVITTPANAGDANPTLLLTIGGGISVTSPDIAGDVGQHSSLVLDASGNPVVSYWDYPNSDLKLLHCNDVNCAAGGDSITSPDTAGNVGGFTSLVLDSSGFPVVSYYDYLNGDLKLLHCNDVNCAAGGDSITSPDTTGYVGRETSLALDALGYPVVSYYYEADAAFQVTADLKLLHCNDVNCAAGGDSITSPDTAVDVGEYNSLVLDAAGYPVVSYFDATNSDLKLLHCNDVNCAAGGDSITSPDTAGFVGSHTSLALDAAGYPVVSYFGATTADLKILHCNDVNCAAGGDSITSPDTTGNIGWHTSLVFDAAGYPVVSYYDTTNTGLKLLHCNDSNCTLGDTVTYCVATNQLRRAASGAACDGTAPALTPTTVTVAAPTFTRVVNTNTQFGRTTVAIQISLAMTAGDAVSGEQYTESLRTTVTMRP
;
A
#
# COMPACT_ATOMS: atom_id res chain seq x y z
N MET A 1 -17.37 -29.53 -69.67
CA MET A 1 -16.08 -29.47 -68.96
C MET A 1 -16.24 -30.14 -67.60
N LYS A 2 -15.38 -31.13 -67.33
CA LYS A 2 -15.26 -31.91 -66.08
C LYS A 2 -14.35 -31.18 -65.09
N PHE A 3 -14.68 -31.21 -63.81
CA PHE A 3 -13.82 -31.33 -62.60
C PHE A 3 -14.83 -31.65 -61.47
N SER A 4 -14.98 -32.85 -60.89
CA SER A 4 -14.11 -33.87 -60.27
C SER A 4 -13.56 -33.47 -58.89
N LEU A 5 -13.80 -34.37 -57.93
CA LEU A 5 -13.43 -34.44 -56.49
C LEU A 5 -14.47 -33.79 -55.55
N ASP A 6 -15.00 -34.44 -54.50
CA ASP A 6 -14.73 -35.76 -53.93
C ASP A 6 -16.00 -36.33 -53.27
N LYS A 7 -16.23 -37.62 -53.50
CA LYS A 7 -17.35 -38.44 -53.03
C LYS A 7 -16.86 -39.32 -51.87
N THR A 8 -16.90 -38.84 -50.64
CA THR A 8 -16.69 -39.72 -49.48
C THR A 8 -17.54 -39.39 -48.23
N GLY A 9 -18.32 -38.31 -48.25
CA GLY A 9 -18.99 -37.79 -47.03
C GLY A 9 -20.43 -38.25 -46.72
N ARG A 10 -21.14 -38.93 -47.62
CA ARG A 10 -22.57 -39.30 -47.40
C ARG A 10 -22.86 -40.78 -47.15
N ALA A 11 -21.89 -41.68 -47.35
CA ALA A 11 -22.03 -43.09 -47.02
C ALA A 11 -21.64 -43.41 -45.55
N ALA A 12 -20.88 -42.53 -44.88
CA ALA A 12 -20.39 -42.76 -43.52
C ALA A 12 -21.41 -42.48 -42.39
N ARG A 13 -22.49 -41.74 -42.67
CA ARG A 13 -23.52 -41.40 -41.67
C ARG A 13 -24.62 -42.46 -41.51
N ASP A 14 -24.81 -43.34 -42.49
CA ASP A 14 -25.84 -44.38 -42.43
C ASP A 14 -25.26 -45.74 -41.99
N SER A 15 -23.94 -45.96 -42.15
CA SER A 15 -23.25 -47.13 -41.59
C SER A 15 -23.08 -47.05 -40.07
N THR A 16 -22.88 -45.85 -39.51
CA THR A 16 -22.73 -45.63 -38.06
C THR A 16 -24.04 -45.84 -37.29
N ARG A 17 -25.20 -45.52 -37.86
CA ARG A 17 -26.51 -45.80 -37.21
C ARG A 17 -26.89 -47.28 -37.25
N ARG A 18 -26.48 -48.03 -38.29
CA ARG A 18 -26.66 -49.50 -38.31
C ARG A 18 -25.64 -50.22 -37.43
N ALA A 19 -24.40 -49.73 -37.34
CA ALA A 19 -23.39 -50.26 -36.41
C ALA A 19 -23.80 -50.07 -34.95
N LEU A 20 -24.32 -48.90 -34.55
CA LEU A 20 -24.78 -48.66 -33.18
C LEU A 20 -26.01 -49.50 -32.78
N ARG A 21 -26.94 -49.77 -33.71
CA ARG A 21 -28.06 -50.69 -33.42
C ARG A 21 -27.63 -52.16 -33.41
N SER A 22 -26.56 -52.55 -34.10
CA SER A 22 -26.01 -53.90 -34.03
C SER A 22 -25.14 -54.15 -32.80
N LEU A 23 -24.51 -53.12 -32.23
CA LEU A 23 -23.74 -53.22 -30.97
C LEU A 23 -24.63 -53.25 -29.73
N LEU A 24 -25.86 -52.74 -29.80
CA LEU A 24 -26.85 -52.85 -28.71
C LEU A 24 -27.55 -54.22 -28.63
N PHE A 25 -27.38 -55.09 -29.65
CA PHE A 25 -27.97 -56.44 -29.69
C PHE A 25 -26.99 -57.49 -30.22
N ALA A 26 -25.70 -57.35 -29.93
CA ALA A 26 -24.71 -58.40 -30.16
C ALA A 26 -24.44 -59.13 -28.84
N HIS A 27 -25.09 -60.28 -28.68
CA HIS A 27 -24.82 -61.30 -27.66
C HIS A 27 -25.00 -60.85 -26.20
N GLN A 28 -26.16 -61.18 -25.63
CA GLN A 28 -26.23 -61.67 -24.25
C GLN A 28 -25.38 -62.95 -24.16
N ARG A 29 -24.05 -62.82 -24.07
CA ARG A 29 -23.29 -63.80 -23.29
C ARG A 29 -23.56 -63.42 -21.85
N GLY A 30 -24.44 -64.17 -21.20
CA GLY A 30 -24.50 -64.11 -19.75
C GLY A 30 -23.08 -64.27 -19.24
N PHE A 31 -22.61 -63.33 -18.42
CA PHE A 31 -21.33 -63.46 -17.73
C PHE A 31 -21.30 -64.87 -17.14
N THR A 32 -20.31 -65.67 -17.52
CA THR A 32 -20.17 -66.97 -16.89
C THR A 32 -19.96 -66.74 -15.39
N LEU A 33 -20.46 -67.63 -14.54
CA LEU A 33 -20.27 -67.53 -13.09
C LEU A 33 -18.77 -67.27 -12.74
N MET A 34 -17.88 -67.87 -13.53
CA MET A 34 -16.43 -67.68 -13.42
C MET A 34 -15.98 -66.24 -13.67
N GLU A 35 -16.54 -65.58 -14.68
CA GLU A 35 -16.22 -64.19 -15.04
C GLU A 35 -16.70 -63.22 -13.95
N LEU A 36 -17.90 -63.44 -13.40
CA LEU A 36 -18.44 -62.66 -12.28
C LEU A 36 -17.55 -62.81 -11.03
N ILE A 37 -17.11 -64.03 -10.71
CA ILE A 37 -16.23 -64.30 -9.57
C ILE A 37 -14.87 -63.61 -9.76
N ILE A 38 -14.32 -63.62 -10.98
CA ILE A 38 -13.06 -62.91 -11.28
C ILE A 38 -13.24 -61.40 -11.11
N TYR A 39 -14.33 -60.80 -11.60
CA TYR A 39 -14.59 -59.37 -11.41
C TYR A 39 -14.75 -58.98 -9.94
N VAL A 40 -15.50 -59.76 -9.17
CA VAL A 40 -15.67 -59.51 -7.72
C VAL A 40 -14.32 -59.68 -7.00
N GLY A 41 -13.53 -60.70 -7.35
CA GLY A 41 -12.19 -60.90 -6.79
C GLY A 41 -11.26 -59.73 -7.08
N VAL A 42 -11.22 -59.24 -8.32
CA VAL A 42 -10.42 -58.06 -8.71
C VAL A 42 -10.93 -56.80 -8.02
N LEU A 43 -12.24 -56.59 -7.91
CA LEU A 43 -12.82 -55.45 -7.18
C LEU A 43 -12.46 -55.47 -5.70
N VAL A 44 -12.48 -56.65 -5.05
CA VAL A 44 -12.07 -56.79 -3.66
C VAL A 44 -10.59 -56.49 -3.50
N VAL A 45 -9.73 -56.99 -4.40
CA VAL A 45 -8.29 -56.69 -4.36
C VAL A 45 -8.03 -55.19 -4.57
N ILE A 46 -8.73 -54.55 -5.52
CA ILE A 46 -8.64 -53.11 -5.75
C ILE A 46 -9.15 -52.32 -4.53
N ALA A 47 -10.28 -52.71 -3.94
CA ALA A 47 -10.83 -52.05 -2.76
C ALA A 47 -9.89 -52.17 -1.55
N VAL A 48 -9.31 -53.35 -1.31
CA VAL A 48 -8.32 -53.56 -0.26
C VAL A 48 -7.06 -52.74 -0.55
N ALA A 49 -6.56 -52.74 -1.79
CA ALA A 49 -5.41 -51.91 -2.16
C ALA A 49 -5.71 -50.41 -1.96
N MET A 50 -6.90 -49.94 -2.34
CA MET A 50 -7.32 -48.54 -2.20
C MET A 50 -7.46 -48.13 -0.73
N VAL A 51 -8.01 -48.99 0.13
CA VAL A 51 -8.10 -48.75 1.58
C VAL A 51 -6.70 -48.67 2.22
N ASN A 52 -5.71 -49.39 1.70
CA ASN A 52 -4.33 -49.34 2.20
C ASN A 52 -3.50 -48.18 1.63
N VAL A 53 -3.73 -47.78 0.38
CA VAL A 53 -2.95 -46.72 -0.31
C VAL A 53 -3.51 -45.32 -0.03
N LEU A 54 -4.82 -45.17 0.13
CA LEU A 54 -5.46 -43.87 0.34
C LEU A 54 -4.98 -43.15 1.62
N PRO A 55 -4.81 -43.81 2.78
CA PRO A 55 -4.22 -43.18 3.96
C PRO A 55 -2.79 -42.70 3.72
N LEU A 56 -1.97 -43.47 2.99
CA LEU A 56 -0.59 -43.10 2.68
C LEU A 56 -0.50 -41.84 1.81
N LEU A 57 -1.43 -41.65 0.88
CA LEU A 57 -1.51 -40.43 0.06
C LEU A 57 -1.93 -39.20 0.89
N PHE A 58 -2.88 -39.37 1.81
CA PHE A 58 -3.29 -38.28 2.71
C PHE A 58 -2.20 -37.92 3.71
N SER A 59 -1.53 -38.90 4.33
CA SER A 59 -0.36 -38.67 5.18
C SER A 59 0.78 -37.99 4.42
N GLY A 60 1.05 -38.43 3.18
CA GLY A 60 2.07 -37.82 2.33
C GLY A 60 1.78 -36.36 1.99
N ARG A 61 0.51 -36.04 1.68
CA ARG A 61 0.09 -34.65 1.41
C ARG A 61 0.12 -33.78 2.67
N GLY A 62 -0.37 -34.28 3.81
CA GLY A 62 -0.33 -33.57 5.09
C GLY A 62 1.10 -33.28 5.57
N ASN A 63 2.05 -34.19 5.32
CA ASN A 63 3.47 -33.97 5.64
C ASN A 63 4.08 -32.88 4.75
N VAL A 64 3.71 -32.82 3.47
CA VAL A 64 4.16 -31.75 2.56
C VAL A 64 3.57 -30.39 2.96
N GLU A 65 2.27 -30.33 3.27
CA GLU A 65 1.59 -29.11 3.68
C GLU A 65 2.14 -28.58 5.03
N SER A 66 2.36 -29.45 6.01
CA SER A 66 2.96 -29.07 7.30
C SER A 66 4.43 -28.62 7.16
N ARG A 67 5.22 -29.28 6.32
CA ARG A 67 6.59 -28.84 5.99
C ARG A 67 6.62 -27.47 5.32
N GLN A 68 5.73 -27.25 4.35
CA GLN A 68 5.65 -25.99 3.64
C GLN A 68 5.24 -24.85 4.59
N ALA A 69 4.18 -25.07 5.39
CA ALA A 69 3.73 -24.10 6.37
C ALA A 69 4.81 -23.73 7.40
N VAL A 70 5.54 -24.71 7.94
CA VAL A 70 6.64 -24.45 8.88
C VAL A 70 7.75 -23.64 8.21
N ARG A 71 8.18 -24.01 7.00
CA ARG A 71 9.29 -23.32 6.31
C ARG A 71 8.96 -21.89 5.92
N GLU A 72 7.78 -21.66 5.38
CA GLU A 72 7.32 -20.32 4.99
C GLU A 72 7.22 -19.41 6.22
N GLN A 73 6.59 -19.89 7.30
CA GLN A 73 6.40 -19.11 8.52
C GLN A 73 7.72 -18.86 9.28
N LEU A 74 8.61 -19.85 9.32
CA LEU A 74 9.94 -19.73 9.92
C LEU A 74 10.80 -18.73 9.14
N GLY A 75 10.77 -18.78 7.80
CA GLY A 75 11.47 -17.84 6.94
C GLY A 75 10.97 -16.40 7.12
N PHE A 76 9.65 -16.19 7.03
CA PHE A 76 9.03 -14.88 7.21
C PHE A 76 9.34 -14.27 8.57
N SER A 77 9.16 -15.05 9.65
CA SER A 77 9.43 -14.58 11.02
C SER A 77 10.88 -14.18 11.22
N LEU A 78 11.83 -14.96 10.67
CA LEU A 78 13.25 -14.65 10.76
C LEU A 78 13.63 -13.42 9.94
N GLU A 79 13.08 -13.26 8.75
CA GLU A 79 13.39 -12.11 7.90
C GLU A 79 12.89 -10.80 8.53
N ARG A 80 11.69 -10.84 9.14
CA ARG A 80 11.14 -9.70 9.88
C ARG A 80 11.99 -9.33 11.10
N ILE A 81 12.35 -10.31 11.93
CA ILE A 81 13.26 -10.06 13.08
C ILE A 81 14.62 -9.56 12.58
N ALA A 82 15.12 -10.09 11.46
CA ALA A 82 16.38 -9.65 10.88
C ALA A 82 16.31 -8.21 10.36
N GLN A 83 15.20 -7.78 9.75
CA GLN A 83 14.99 -6.38 9.39
C GLN A 83 15.04 -5.47 10.62
N ASP A 84 14.32 -5.81 11.69
CA ASP A 84 14.30 -5.04 12.92
C ASP A 84 15.69 -4.96 13.58
N VAL A 85 16.46 -6.06 13.59
CA VAL A 85 17.85 -6.06 14.10
C VAL A 85 18.78 -5.23 13.21
N ARG A 86 18.63 -5.28 11.88
CA ARG A 86 19.43 -4.47 10.95
C ARG A 86 19.14 -2.98 11.08
N ALA A 87 17.88 -2.66 11.34
CA ALA A 87 17.43 -1.29 11.54
C ALA A 87 17.61 -0.84 13.01
N ALA A 88 18.13 -1.68 13.92
CA ALA A 88 18.29 -1.32 15.31
C ALA A 88 19.42 -0.30 15.53
N SER A 89 19.13 0.80 16.22
CA SER A 89 20.10 1.75 16.77
C SER A 89 20.61 1.32 18.14
N VAL A 90 19.80 0.62 18.95
CA VAL A 90 20.17 0.11 20.28
C VAL A 90 19.60 -1.29 20.50
N ILE A 91 20.34 -2.17 21.19
CA ILE A 91 19.83 -3.46 21.70
C ILE A 91 19.91 -3.44 23.22
N THR A 92 18.77 -3.54 23.87
CA THR A 92 18.62 -3.51 25.33
C THR A 92 18.58 -4.91 25.93
N THR A 93 18.04 -5.90 25.21
CA THR A 93 18.03 -7.31 25.65
C THR A 93 18.26 -8.22 24.46
N PRO A 94 19.27 -9.11 24.47
CA PRO A 94 20.21 -9.39 25.58
C PRO A 94 21.19 -8.23 25.83
N ALA A 95 21.48 -7.94 27.10
CA ALA A 95 22.22 -6.73 27.48
C ALA A 95 23.74 -6.85 27.25
N ASN A 96 24.35 -8.01 27.47
CA ASN A 96 25.80 -8.18 27.34
C ASN A 96 26.18 -9.20 26.25
N ALA A 97 27.42 -9.12 25.77
CA ALA A 97 27.95 -10.08 24.81
C ALA A 97 27.94 -11.51 25.40
N GLY A 98 27.37 -12.46 24.66
CA GLY A 98 27.19 -13.84 25.08
C GLY A 98 25.90 -14.13 25.85
N ASP A 99 25.17 -13.10 26.28
CA ASP A 99 23.88 -13.29 26.97
C ASP A 99 22.86 -13.88 26.00
N ALA A 100 22.16 -14.93 26.44
CA ALA A 100 21.04 -15.54 25.74
C ALA A 100 19.74 -15.26 26.50
N ASN A 101 18.69 -14.81 25.80
CA ASN A 101 17.41 -14.49 26.40
C ASN A 101 16.26 -14.96 25.49
N PRO A 102 15.14 -15.45 26.04
CA PRO A 102 13.94 -15.73 25.26
C PRO A 102 13.23 -14.49 24.70
N THR A 103 13.60 -13.29 25.16
CA THR A 103 13.09 -12.01 24.62
C THR A 103 14.21 -11.23 23.94
N LEU A 104 13.85 -10.54 22.85
CA LEU A 104 14.70 -9.56 22.16
C LEU A 104 14.05 -8.20 22.30
N LEU A 105 14.80 -7.24 22.84
CA LEU A 105 14.40 -5.84 22.97
C LEU A 105 15.41 -4.94 22.25
N LEU A 106 14.94 -4.19 21.27
CA LEU A 106 15.72 -3.30 20.41
C LEU A 106 14.99 -1.98 20.14
N THR A 107 15.76 -0.94 19.84
CA THR A 107 15.31 0.37 19.36
C THR A 107 15.67 0.48 17.89
N ILE A 108 14.72 0.81 17.02
CA ILE A 108 14.94 0.94 15.58
C ILE A 108 15.32 2.39 15.23
N GLY A 109 16.44 2.58 14.53
CA GLY A 109 16.79 3.80 13.82
C GLY A 109 17.19 3.44 12.39
N GLY A 110 16.28 3.63 11.42
CA GLY A 110 16.53 3.30 10.02
C GLY A 110 17.63 4.18 9.42
N GLY A 111 18.64 3.56 8.78
CA GLY A 111 19.59 4.28 7.95
C GLY A 111 18.93 4.74 6.66
N ILE A 112 18.78 6.05 6.49
CA ILE A 112 18.21 6.72 5.32
C ILE A 112 19.33 6.94 4.29
N SER A 113 19.09 6.57 3.03
CA SER A 113 19.93 6.99 1.89
C SER A 113 19.23 8.14 1.19
N VAL A 114 19.95 9.24 0.92
CA VAL A 114 19.42 10.42 0.23
C VAL A 114 20.19 10.59 -1.09
N THR A 115 19.46 10.66 -2.20
CA THR A 115 20.00 10.97 -3.53
C THR A 115 19.38 12.29 -4.04
N SER A 116 20.08 12.98 -4.95
CA SER A 116 19.60 14.22 -5.57
C SER A 116 19.70 14.09 -7.10
N PRO A 117 18.65 13.55 -7.76
CA PRO A 117 18.67 13.26 -9.20
C PRO A 117 18.66 14.51 -10.08
N ASP A 118 17.91 15.55 -9.69
CA ASP A 118 17.96 16.88 -10.32
C ASP A 118 18.60 17.88 -9.34
N ILE A 119 19.68 18.51 -9.78
CA ILE A 119 20.45 19.51 -9.01
C ILE A 119 20.60 20.84 -9.77
N ALA A 120 20.01 20.94 -10.96
CA ALA A 120 20.20 22.09 -11.84
C ALA A 120 19.16 23.17 -11.54
N GLY A 121 19.49 24.08 -10.62
CA GLY A 121 18.62 25.20 -10.23
C GLY A 121 17.90 24.96 -8.90
N ASP A 122 16.88 25.77 -8.63
CA ASP A 122 15.97 25.61 -7.48
C ASP A 122 14.76 24.78 -7.94
N VAL A 123 14.85 23.46 -7.74
CA VAL A 123 13.91 22.46 -8.24
C VAL A 123 13.38 21.60 -7.10
N GLY A 124 12.23 20.96 -7.32
CA GLY A 124 11.68 19.97 -6.39
C GLY A 124 10.56 20.49 -5.48
N GLN A 125 10.20 21.77 -5.61
CA GLN A 125 9.06 22.35 -4.90
C GLN A 125 7.74 21.71 -5.37
N HIS A 126 6.78 21.61 -4.45
CA HIS A 126 5.45 21.02 -4.68
C HIS A 126 5.50 19.62 -5.29
N SER A 127 6.46 18.79 -4.89
CA SER A 127 6.64 17.47 -5.50
C SER A 127 5.53 16.48 -5.11
N SER A 128 5.22 15.59 -6.06
CA SER A 128 4.36 14.43 -5.85
C SER A 128 5.08 13.20 -6.40
N LEU A 129 4.99 12.08 -5.70
CA LEU A 129 5.73 10.85 -5.99
C LEU A 129 4.78 9.66 -6.01
N VAL A 130 4.95 8.81 -7.00
CA VAL A 130 4.33 7.49 -7.11
C VAL A 130 5.40 6.48 -7.53
N LEU A 131 5.18 5.20 -7.23
CA LEU A 131 6.07 4.13 -7.71
C LEU A 131 5.45 3.48 -8.95
N ASP A 132 6.28 3.21 -9.95
CA ASP A 132 5.88 2.39 -11.09
C ASP A 132 5.68 0.91 -10.70
N ALA A 133 5.24 0.08 -11.63
CA ALA A 133 5.04 -1.35 -11.41
C ALA A 133 6.33 -2.13 -11.08
N SER A 134 7.50 -1.54 -11.35
CA SER A 134 8.83 -2.09 -11.02
C SER A 134 9.35 -1.60 -9.67
N GLY A 135 8.63 -0.68 -9.00
CA GLY A 135 9.04 -0.03 -7.76
C GLY A 135 9.98 1.15 -7.97
N ASN A 136 10.15 1.65 -9.20
CA ASN A 136 10.95 2.83 -9.49
C ASN A 136 10.15 4.10 -9.20
N PRO A 137 10.75 5.14 -8.58
CA PRO A 137 10.06 6.39 -8.36
C PRO A 137 9.76 7.17 -9.65
N VAL A 138 8.53 7.67 -9.76
CA VAL A 138 8.10 8.71 -10.71
C VAL A 138 7.70 9.93 -9.89
N VAL A 139 8.24 11.10 -10.21
CA VAL A 139 8.11 12.32 -9.42
C VAL A 139 7.75 13.49 -10.33
N SER A 140 6.63 14.16 -10.09
CA SER A 140 6.32 15.46 -10.66
C SER A 140 6.77 16.56 -9.70
N TYR A 141 7.35 17.65 -10.20
CA TYR A 141 7.77 18.78 -9.37
C TYR A 141 7.85 20.08 -10.15
N TRP A 142 7.83 21.19 -9.44
CA TRP A 142 7.99 22.52 -10.03
C TRP A 142 9.46 22.91 -10.15
N ASP A 143 9.84 23.42 -11.33
CA ASP A 143 11.11 24.08 -11.59
C ASP A 143 10.92 25.60 -11.43
N TYR A 144 11.23 26.15 -10.26
CA TYR A 144 10.95 27.56 -9.95
C TYR A 144 11.67 28.54 -10.91
N PRO A 145 12.99 28.39 -11.19
CA PRO A 145 13.71 29.28 -12.10
C PRO A 145 13.20 29.27 -13.54
N ASN A 146 12.79 28.12 -14.06
CA ASN A 146 12.28 28.00 -15.43
C ASN A 146 10.76 28.19 -15.52
N SER A 147 10.06 28.08 -14.38
CA SER A 147 8.59 28.16 -14.26
C SER A 147 7.88 27.04 -15.03
N ASP A 148 8.50 25.86 -15.05
CA ASP A 148 8.05 24.68 -15.79
C ASP A 148 7.54 23.59 -14.85
N LEU A 149 6.62 22.76 -15.35
CA LEU A 149 6.35 21.45 -14.76
C LEU A 149 7.45 20.49 -15.20
N LYS A 150 8.08 19.82 -14.24
CA LYS A 150 9.05 18.75 -14.49
C LYS A 150 8.53 17.40 -14.04
N LEU A 151 8.99 16.37 -14.73
CA LEU A 151 8.82 14.97 -14.36
C LEU A 151 10.18 14.28 -14.29
N LEU A 152 10.41 13.51 -13.24
CA LEU A 152 11.51 12.58 -13.06
C LEU A 152 10.93 11.16 -13.09
N HIS A 153 11.49 10.28 -13.89
CA HIS A 153 11.28 8.84 -13.80
C HIS A 153 12.62 8.17 -13.55
N CYS A 154 12.79 7.63 -12.35
CA CYS A 154 14.00 6.93 -11.97
C CYS A 154 14.10 5.60 -12.72
N ASN A 155 15.32 5.19 -13.09
CA ASN A 155 15.52 3.92 -13.78
C ASN A 155 15.73 2.72 -12.84
N ASP A 156 15.80 2.98 -11.53
CA ASP A 156 15.93 1.97 -10.47
C ASP A 156 15.23 2.40 -9.17
N VAL A 157 14.97 1.40 -8.31
CA VAL A 157 14.21 1.56 -7.05
C VAL A 157 14.84 2.49 -6.02
N ASN A 158 16.14 2.79 -6.10
CA ASN A 158 16.83 3.71 -5.21
C ASN A 158 17.05 5.09 -5.83
N CYS A 159 16.58 5.31 -7.07
CA CYS A 159 16.91 6.47 -7.87
C CYS A 159 18.39 6.82 -7.78
N ALA A 160 19.24 5.81 -8.00
CA ALA A 160 20.67 5.97 -7.88
C ALA A 160 21.17 6.79 -9.08
N ALA A 161 22.06 7.73 -8.82
CA ALA A 161 22.46 8.71 -9.83
C ALA A 161 22.95 8.04 -11.14
N GLY A 162 22.21 8.27 -12.23
CA GLY A 162 22.64 7.97 -13.59
C GLY A 162 21.61 7.18 -14.41
N GLY A 163 21.11 7.82 -15.47
CA GLY A 163 20.20 7.20 -16.44
C GLY A 163 18.71 7.36 -16.12
N ASP A 164 18.37 8.16 -15.11
CA ASP A 164 17.01 8.63 -14.86
C ASP A 164 16.52 9.52 -16.02
N SER A 165 15.22 9.49 -16.29
CA SER A 165 14.58 10.38 -17.25
C SER A 165 14.11 11.64 -16.53
N ILE A 166 14.53 12.81 -17.00
CA ILE A 166 14.01 14.11 -16.53
C ILE A 166 13.50 14.89 -17.73
N THR A 167 12.23 15.28 -17.70
CA THR A 167 11.54 15.97 -18.79
C THR A 167 10.77 17.19 -18.28
N SER A 168 10.59 18.19 -19.13
CA SER A 168 9.70 19.34 -18.87
C SER A 168 8.49 19.29 -19.83
N PRO A 169 7.43 18.52 -19.52
CA PRO A 169 6.30 18.31 -20.43
C PRO A 169 5.45 19.57 -20.68
N ASP A 170 5.37 20.51 -19.72
CA ASP A 170 4.78 21.84 -19.95
C ASP A 170 5.76 22.94 -19.56
N THR A 171 6.09 23.79 -20.53
CA THR A 171 7.03 24.92 -20.41
C THR A 171 6.39 26.26 -20.80
N ALA A 172 5.09 26.26 -21.11
CA ALA A 172 4.41 27.43 -21.61
C ALA A 172 3.78 28.23 -20.46
N GLY A 173 4.50 29.23 -19.93
CA GLY A 173 3.98 30.17 -18.92
C GLY A 173 4.67 30.01 -17.57
N ASN A 174 3.89 30.12 -16.49
CA ASN A 174 4.35 29.77 -15.14
C ASN A 174 3.47 28.65 -14.61
N VAL A 175 3.93 27.41 -14.79
CA VAL A 175 3.14 26.19 -14.59
C VAL A 175 3.86 25.20 -13.68
N GLY A 176 3.12 24.21 -13.18
CA GLY A 176 3.66 23.11 -12.38
C GLY A 176 3.56 23.31 -10.87
N GLY A 177 2.92 24.39 -10.42
CA GLY A 177 2.64 24.61 -9.00
C GLY A 177 1.70 23.55 -8.43
N PHE A 178 1.89 23.19 -7.16
CA PHE A 178 1.00 22.28 -6.42
C PHE A 178 0.72 20.94 -7.11
N THR A 179 1.70 20.37 -7.82
CA THR A 179 1.46 19.20 -8.67
C THR A 179 1.07 17.95 -7.88
N SER A 180 0.14 17.16 -8.42
CA SER A 180 -0.27 15.84 -7.93
C SER A 180 -0.22 14.83 -9.07
N LEU A 181 0.41 13.69 -8.82
CA LEU A 181 0.77 12.69 -9.83
C LEU A 181 0.20 11.32 -9.46
N VAL A 182 -0.37 10.67 -10.46
CA VAL A 182 -0.75 9.25 -10.46
C VAL A 182 -0.30 8.60 -11.76
N LEU A 183 -0.22 7.27 -11.79
CA LEU A 183 0.01 6.53 -13.03
C LEU A 183 -1.29 5.88 -13.49
N ASP A 184 -1.57 5.96 -14.79
CA ASP A 184 -2.67 5.22 -15.40
C ASP A 184 -2.38 3.70 -15.39
N SER A 185 -3.34 2.91 -15.87
CA SER A 185 -3.19 1.45 -15.97
C SER A 185 -2.07 0.99 -16.91
N SER A 186 -1.58 1.87 -17.78
CA SER A 186 -0.46 1.64 -18.70
C SER A 186 0.89 2.05 -18.10
N GLY A 187 0.90 2.66 -16.91
CA GLY A 187 2.08 3.25 -16.28
C GLY A 187 2.43 4.65 -16.80
N PHE A 188 1.50 5.32 -17.50
CA PHE A 188 1.70 6.67 -18.02
C PHE A 188 1.34 7.72 -16.96
N PRO A 189 2.20 8.73 -16.77
CA PRO A 189 1.92 9.81 -15.82
C PRO A 189 0.66 10.61 -16.17
N VAL A 190 -0.21 10.77 -15.17
CA VAL A 190 -1.31 11.75 -15.17
C VAL A 190 -1.06 12.73 -14.04
N VAL A 191 -1.07 14.02 -14.35
CA VAL A 191 -0.63 15.08 -13.43
C VAL A 191 -1.64 16.22 -13.43
N SER A 192 -2.17 16.57 -12.26
CA SER A 192 -2.91 17.82 -12.05
C SER A 192 -1.97 18.87 -11.47
N TYR A 193 -2.03 20.11 -11.94
CA TYR A 193 -1.16 21.18 -11.46
C TYR A 193 -1.76 22.57 -11.70
N TYR A 194 -1.21 23.56 -11.01
CA TYR A 194 -1.62 24.96 -11.08
C TYR A 194 -0.81 25.74 -12.12
N ASP A 195 -1.52 26.54 -12.92
CA ASP A 195 -0.94 27.58 -13.78
C ASP A 195 -0.98 28.94 -13.07
N TYR A 196 0.15 29.37 -12.51
CA TYR A 196 0.28 30.67 -11.86
C TYR A 196 0.05 31.86 -12.80
N LEU A 197 0.31 31.70 -14.10
CA LEU A 197 0.17 32.78 -15.07
C LEU A 197 -1.30 33.05 -15.37
N ASN A 198 -2.09 31.99 -15.56
CA ASN A 198 -3.50 32.09 -15.96
C ASN A 198 -4.47 31.97 -14.77
N GLY A 199 -4.05 31.37 -13.66
CA GLY A 199 -4.92 31.05 -12.52
C GLY A 199 -5.73 29.77 -12.75
N ASP A 200 -5.30 28.89 -13.64
CA ASP A 200 -6.08 27.75 -14.10
C ASP A 200 -5.63 26.42 -13.46
N LEU A 201 -6.58 25.49 -13.31
CA LEU A 201 -6.27 24.09 -13.07
C LEU A 201 -5.89 23.48 -14.42
N LYS A 202 -4.73 22.85 -14.48
CA LYS A 202 -4.25 22.12 -15.65
C LYS A 202 -4.13 20.63 -15.36
N LEU A 203 -4.35 19.84 -16.40
CA LEU A 203 -4.14 18.40 -16.38
C LEU A 203 -3.19 18.01 -17.52
N LEU A 204 -2.19 17.21 -17.21
CA LEU A 204 -1.29 16.54 -18.15
C LEU A 204 -1.61 15.04 -18.11
N HIS A 205 -1.78 14.43 -19.27
CA HIS A 205 -1.76 12.98 -19.43
C HIS A 205 -0.72 12.64 -20.50
N CYS A 206 0.34 11.97 -20.06
CA CYS A 206 1.43 11.59 -20.95
C CYS A 206 1.06 10.43 -21.85
N ASN A 207 1.67 10.38 -23.03
CA ASN A 207 1.44 9.29 -23.97
C ASN A 207 2.49 8.17 -23.90
N ASP A 208 3.47 8.32 -23.01
CA ASP A 208 4.51 7.34 -22.71
C ASP A 208 4.96 7.44 -21.23
N VAL A 209 5.66 6.41 -20.75
CA VAL A 209 6.09 6.28 -19.34
C VAL A 209 7.06 7.36 -18.86
N ASN A 210 7.71 8.09 -19.77
CA ASN A 210 8.69 9.13 -19.46
C ASN A 210 8.24 10.53 -19.90
N CYS A 211 7.05 10.69 -20.48
CA CYS A 211 6.57 11.95 -21.06
C CYS A 211 7.61 12.62 -21.99
N ALA A 212 8.30 11.81 -22.80
CA ALA A 212 9.48 12.24 -23.55
C ALA A 212 9.26 12.26 -25.07
N ALA A 213 8.27 11.52 -25.57
CA ALA A 213 8.01 11.37 -27.00
C ALA A 213 7.27 12.56 -27.63
N GLY A 214 6.70 13.45 -26.80
CA GLY A 214 5.83 14.54 -27.21
C GLY A 214 4.48 14.05 -27.72
N GLY A 215 3.49 14.95 -27.77
CA GLY A 215 2.09 14.58 -28.05
C GLY A 215 1.32 14.15 -26.80
N ASP A 216 1.80 14.56 -25.63
CA ASP A 216 1.06 14.49 -24.38
C ASP A 216 -0.19 15.38 -24.43
N SER A 217 -1.23 14.98 -23.71
CA SER A 217 -2.45 15.78 -23.60
C SER A 217 -2.29 16.76 -22.46
N ILE A 218 -2.39 18.06 -22.75
CA ILE A 218 -2.45 19.12 -21.73
C ILE A 218 -3.75 19.89 -21.91
N THR A 219 -4.57 19.95 -20.86
CA THR A 219 -5.87 20.61 -20.84
C THR A 219 -6.01 21.53 -19.64
N SER A 220 -6.92 22.51 -19.73
CA SER A 220 -7.28 23.41 -18.62
C SER A 220 -8.79 23.25 -18.32
N PRO A 221 -9.18 22.23 -17.53
CA PRO A 221 -10.60 21.90 -17.31
C PRO A 221 -11.38 22.92 -16.46
N ASP A 222 -10.72 23.67 -15.58
CA ASP A 222 -11.32 24.81 -14.86
C ASP A 222 -10.44 26.05 -15.06
N THR A 223 -11.04 27.15 -15.52
CA THR A 223 -10.35 28.41 -15.84
C THR A 223 -11.07 29.65 -15.27
N THR A 224 -12.01 29.47 -14.34
CA THR A 224 -12.81 30.58 -13.79
C THR A 224 -12.36 30.92 -12.37
N GLY A 225 -11.69 32.07 -12.23
CA GLY A 225 -11.07 32.53 -10.98
C GLY A 225 -9.67 31.95 -10.82
N TYR A 226 -9.20 31.81 -9.58
CA TYR A 226 -7.94 31.13 -9.28
C TYR A 226 -8.25 29.71 -8.82
N VAL A 227 -8.04 28.74 -9.69
CA VAL A 227 -8.43 27.34 -9.52
C VAL A 227 -7.22 26.42 -9.70
N GLY A 228 -7.23 25.27 -9.02
CA GLY A 228 -6.16 24.27 -9.13
C GLY A 228 -5.01 24.44 -8.15
N ARG A 229 -5.10 25.38 -7.19
CA ARG A 229 -4.17 25.43 -6.07
C ARG A 229 -4.33 24.18 -5.20
N GLU A 230 -3.21 23.67 -4.72
CA GLU A 230 -3.15 22.54 -3.77
C GLU A 230 -3.98 21.34 -4.26
N THR A 231 -3.80 21.02 -5.53
CA THR A 231 -4.58 19.98 -6.19
C THR A 231 -4.18 18.59 -5.71
N SER A 232 -5.16 17.70 -5.58
CA SER A 232 -4.98 16.29 -5.26
C SER A 232 -5.74 15.43 -6.28
N LEU A 233 -5.04 14.49 -6.91
CA LEU A 233 -5.51 13.71 -8.05
C LEU A 233 -5.63 12.23 -7.70
N ALA A 234 -6.74 11.63 -8.14
CA ALA A 234 -6.94 10.19 -8.22
C ALA A 234 -7.51 9.83 -9.60
N LEU A 235 -7.41 8.57 -10.01
CA LEU A 235 -8.11 8.05 -11.19
C LEU A 235 -9.24 7.14 -10.74
N ASP A 236 -10.41 7.28 -11.36
CA ASP A 236 -11.50 6.34 -11.17
C ASP A 236 -11.19 4.96 -11.81
N ALA A 237 -12.12 4.02 -11.69
CA ALA A 237 -11.96 2.68 -12.25
C ALA A 237 -11.89 2.63 -13.80
N LEU A 238 -12.30 3.71 -14.48
CA LEU A 238 -12.20 3.87 -15.94
C LEU A 238 -10.93 4.62 -16.36
N GLY A 239 -10.13 5.09 -15.41
CA GLY A 239 -8.94 5.90 -15.65
C GLY A 239 -9.25 7.39 -15.83
N TYR A 240 -10.44 7.84 -15.45
CA TYR A 240 -10.83 9.25 -15.55
C TYR A 240 -10.31 10.02 -14.34
N PRO A 241 -9.66 11.19 -14.57
CA PRO A 241 -9.18 12.03 -13.49
C PRO A 241 -10.31 12.53 -12.57
N VAL A 242 -10.12 12.35 -11.27
CA VAL A 242 -10.87 13.00 -10.19
C VAL A 242 -9.91 13.87 -9.41
N VAL A 243 -10.23 15.15 -9.26
CA VAL A 243 -9.32 16.16 -8.71
C VAL A 243 -10.03 16.99 -7.66
N SER A 244 -9.50 17.03 -6.44
CA SER A 244 -9.87 18.06 -5.47
C SER A 244 -8.88 19.21 -5.52
N TYR A 245 -9.36 20.43 -5.37
CA TYR A 245 -8.51 21.62 -5.42
C TYR A 245 -9.12 22.79 -4.66
N TYR A 246 -8.26 23.69 -4.23
CA TYR A 246 -8.62 24.94 -3.61
C TYR A 246 -8.94 25.98 -4.69
N TYR A 247 -10.06 26.68 -4.51
CA TYR A 247 -10.53 27.75 -5.38
C TYR A 247 -10.54 29.09 -4.64
N GLU A 248 -10.11 30.16 -5.30
CA GLU A 248 -10.31 31.54 -4.82
C GLU A 248 -11.00 32.39 -5.91
N ALA A 249 -12.05 33.12 -5.50
CA ALA A 249 -12.81 33.95 -6.42
C ALA A 249 -12.08 35.21 -6.89
N ASP A 250 -11.22 35.79 -6.04
CA ASP A 250 -10.43 36.99 -6.34
C ASP A 250 -9.16 37.02 -5.48
N ALA A 251 -8.00 37.29 -6.10
CA ALA A 251 -6.73 37.49 -5.41
C ALA A 251 -6.71 38.77 -4.54
N ALA A 252 -7.71 39.65 -4.67
CA ALA A 252 -7.84 40.91 -3.95
C ALA A 252 -8.81 40.83 -2.75
N PHE A 253 -8.38 40.20 -1.66
CA PHE A 253 -8.75 40.54 -0.28
C PHE A 253 -10.24 40.44 0.15
N GLN A 254 -11.07 39.69 -0.58
CA GLN A 254 -12.39 39.23 -0.14
C GLN A 254 -12.45 37.71 -0.36
N VAL A 255 -11.98 36.97 0.64
CA VAL A 255 -11.79 35.51 0.58
C VAL A 255 -13.17 34.85 0.51
N THR A 256 -13.65 34.54 -0.69
CA THR A 256 -14.56 33.40 -0.89
C THR A 256 -13.71 32.34 -1.55
N ALA A 257 -13.32 31.37 -0.76
CA ALA A 257 -12.51 30.26 -1.19
C ALA A 257 -13.16 28.94 -0.78
N ASP A 258 -13.35 28.08 -1.76
CA ASP A 258 -14.14 26.87 -1.65
C ASP A 258 -13.26 25.66 -1.91
N LEU A 259 -13.67 24.52 -1.35
CA LEU A 259 -13.21 23.23 -1.86
C LEU A 259 -13.98 22.95 -3.15
N LYS A 260 -13.25 22.72 -4.25
CA LYS A 260 -13.83 22.25 -5.52
C LYS A 260 -13.41 20.81 -5.82
N LEU A 261 -14.28 20.12 -6.53
CA LEU A 261 -14.04 18.80 -7.11
C LEU A 261 -14.29 18.83 -8.61
N LEU A 262 -13.36 18.29 -9.37
CA LEU A 262 -13.47 17.98 -10.79
C LEU A 262 -13.54 16.46 -10.96
N HIS A 263 -14.48 15.98 -11.74
CA HIS A 263 -14.47 14.61 -12.27
C HIS A 263 -14.58 14.69 -13.80
N CYS A 264 -13.51 14.30 -14.47
CA CYS A 264 -13.43 14.31 -15.92
C CYS A 264 -14.32 13.21 -16.52
N ASN A 265 -14.86 13.46 -17.71
CA ASN A 265 -15.69 12.47 -18.41
C ASN A 265 -14.92 11.59 -19.41
N ASP A 266 -13.62 11.83 -19.54
CA ASP A 266 -12.68 11.09 -20.37
C ASP A 266 -11.27 11.11 -19.75
N VAL A 267 -10.39 10.21 -20.21
CA VAL A 267 -9.02 10.02 -19.66
C VAL A 267 -8.09 11.23 -19.82
N ASN A 268 -8.38 12.14 -20.75
CA ASN A 268 -7.57 13.31 -21.05
C ASN A 268 -8.21 14.63 -20.57
N CYS A 269 -9.43 14.56 -20.03
CA CYS A 269 -10.23 15.71 -19.64
C CYS A 269 -10.33 16.76 -20.77
N ALA A 270 -10.58 16.29 -22.00
CA ALA A 270 -10.42 17.09 -23.22
C ALA A 270 -11.74 17.35 -23.96
N ALA A 271 -12.76 16.52 -23.74
CA ALA A 271 -14.01 16.58 -24.50
C ALA A 271 -15.02 17.61 -23.98
N GLY A 272 -14.77 18.24 -22.83
CA GLY A 272 -15.73 19.08 -22.11
C GLY A 272 -16.94 18.28 -21.62
N GLY A 273 -17.70 18.85 -20.69
CA GLY A 273 -18.76 18.13 -19.98
C GLY A 273 -18.26 17.34 -18.77
N ASP A 274 -17.10 17.75 -18.25
CA ASP A 274 -16.58 17.35 -16.95
C ASP A 274 -17.50 17.89 -15.84
N SER A 275 -17.58 17.17 -14.73
CA SER A 275 -18.35 17.60 -13.56
C SER A 275 -17.45 18.44 -12.66
N ILE A 276 -17.79 19.71 -12.46
CA ILE A 276 -17.14 20.57 -11.48
C ILE A 276 -18.17 20.97 -10.41
N THR A 277 -17.87 20.68 -9.15
CA THR A 277 -18.75 20.96 -8.00
C THR A 277 -17.98 21.68 -6.90
N SER A 278 -18.69 22.46 -6.08
CA SER A 278 -18.16 23.10 -4.87
C SER A 278 -18.87 22.52 -3.64
N PRO A 279 -18.45 21.35 -3.14
CA PRO A 279 -19.13 20.67 -2.03
C PRO A 279 -19.12 21.44 -0.70
N ASP A 280 -18.08 22.24 -0.44
CA ASP A 280 -17.99 23.11 0.74
C ASP A 280 -17.63 24.53 0.32
N THR A 281 -18.57 25.46 0.54
CA THR A 281 -18.46 26.88 0.15
C THR A 281 -18.46 27.83 1.36
N ALA A 282 -17.98 27.36 2.51
CA ALA A 282 -17.70 28.26 3.62
C ALA A 282 -16.61 29.27 3.21
N VAL A 283 -16.55 30.43 3.88
CA VAL A 283 -15.80 31.63 3.44
C VAL A 283 -14.37 31.31 2.98
N ASP A 284 -13.65 30.47 3.71
CA ASP A 284 -12.30 30.04 3.37
C ASP A 284 -12.09 28.59 3.83
N VAL A 285 -12.20 27.64 2.89
CA VAL A 285 -12.06 26.19 3.09
C VAL A 285 -11.40 25.52 1.89
N GLY A 286 -10.77 24.35 2.11
CA GLY A 286 -10.25 23.50 1.03
C GLY A 286 -8.73 23.55 0.88
N GLU A 287 -8.04 24.37 1.67
CA GLU A 287 -6.59 24.41 1.73
C GLU A 287 -6.03 23.07 2.24
N TYR A 288 -4.83 22.72 1.76
CA TYR A 288 -4.06 21.51 2.02
C TYR A 288 -4.83 20.22 1.78
N ASN A 289 -5.74 20.19 0.81
CA ASN A 289 -6.61 19.03 0.60
C ASN A 289 -5.85 17.78 0.14
N SER A 290 -6.41 16.61 0.50
CA SER A 290 -5.94 15.29 0.05
C SER A 290 -7.14 14.45 -0.34
N LEU A 291 -7.13 13.92 -1.56
CA LEU A 291 -8.19 13.11 -2.14
C LEU A 291 -7.81 11.63 -2.22
N VAL A 292 -8.77 10.78 -1.90
CA VAL A 292 -8.79 9.36 -2.26
C VAL A 292 -10.18 8.98 -2.74
N LEU A 293 -10.29 7.90 -3.50
CA LEU A 293 -11.58 7.34 -3.89
C LEU A 293 -11.88 6.11 -3.02
N ASP A 294 -13.11 6.00 -2.55
CA ASP A 294 -13.57 4.81 -1.86
C ASP A 294 -13.75 3.62 -2.84
N ALA A 295 -14.15 2.45 -2.32
CA ALA A 295 -14.36 1.27 -3.15
C ALA A 295 -15.51 1.39 -4.18
N ALA A 296 -16.41 2.35 -4.00
CA ALA A 296 -17.49 2.67 -4.93
C ALA A 296 -17.09 3.75 -5.96
N GLY A 297 -15.89 4.34 -5.81
CA GLY A 297 -15.40 5.45 -6.63
C GLY A 297 -15.89 6.81 -6.15
N TYR A 298 -16.38 6.92 -4.91
CA TYR A 298 -16.84 8.18 -4.33
C TYR A 298 -15.65 8.95 -3.74
N PRO A 299 -15.54 10.26 -4.01
CA PRO A 299 -14.48 11.07 -3.43
C PRO A 299 -14.55 11.15 -1.90
N VAL A 300 -13.42 10.90 -1.25
CA VAL A 300 -13.17 11.22 0.16
C VAL A 300 -12.03 12.23 0.21
N VAL A 301 -12.26 13.37 0.86
CA VAL A 301 -11.31 14.49 0.89
C VAL A 301 -11.10 14.95 2.32
N SER A 302 -9.85 14.97 2.79
CA SER A 302 -9.48 15.73 3.99
C SER A 302 -9.00 17.11 3.57
N TYR A 303 -9.32 18.15 4.35
CA TYR A 303 -8.93 19.52 4.04
C TYR A 303 -8.96 20.42 5.28
N PHE A 304 -8.27 21.55 5.18
CA PHE A 304 -8.25 22.58 6.21
C PHE A 304 -9.40 23.57 6.00
N ASP A 305 -10.12 23.85 7.09
CA ASP A 305 -11.10 24.94 7.17
C ASP A 305 -10.40 26.14 7.79
N ALA A 306 -9.89 27.07 6.97
CA ALA A 306 -9.20 28.26 7.45
C ALA A 306 -10.13 29.22 8.21
N THR A 307 -11.43 29.18 7.91
CA THR A 307 -12.45 30.00 8.59
C THR A 307 -12.59 29.61 10.06
N ASN A 308 -12.65 28.30 10.34
CA ASN A 308 -12.85 27.77 11.70
C ASN A 308 -11.55 27.28 12.35
N SER A 309 -10.48 27.14 11.56
CA SER A 309 -9.18 26.57 11.95
C SER A 309 -9.23 25.08 12.31
N ASP A 310 -10.13 24.34 11.65
CA ASP A 310 -10.44 22.94 11.94
C ASP A 310 -9.93 22.00 10.82
N LEU A 311 -9.71 20.74 11.17
CA LEU A 311 -9.64 19.67 10.18
C LEU A 311 -11.05 19.32 9.74
N LYS A 312 -11.30 19.29 8.44
CA LYS A 312 -12.54 18.80 7.85
C LYS A 312 -12.33 17.55 7.00
N LEU A 313 -13.40 16.77 6.89
CA LEU A 313 -13.50 15.60 6.04
C LEU A 313 -14.80 15.63 5.25
N LEU A 314 -14.69 15.49 3.94
CA LEU A 314 -15.79 15.30 2.99
C LEU A 314 -15.80 13.84 2.55
N HIS A 315 -16.95 13.21 2.57
CA HIS A 315 -17.22 11.96 1.88
C HIS A 315 -18.46 12.15 1.00
N CYS A 316 -18.25 12.11 -0.30
CA CYS A 316 -19.32 12.29 -1.28
C CYS A 316 -20.23 11.07 -1.31
N ASN A 317 -21.51 11.27 -1.64
CA ASN A 317 -22.46 10.16 -1.75
C ASN A 317 -22.63 9.62 -3.19
N ASP A 318 -21.93 10.22 -4.15
CA ASP A 318 -21.85 9.81 -5.54
C ASP A 318 -20.48 10.19 -6.17
N VAL A 319 -20.22 9.65 -7.37
CA VAL A 319 -18.93 9.80 -8.09
C VAL A 319 -18.61 11.24 -8.53
N ASN A 320 -19.62 12.11 -8.62
CA ASN A 320 -19.47 13.50 -9.07
C ASN A 320 -19.55 14.49 -7.91
N CYS A 321 -19.76 14.01 -6.68
CA CYS A 321 -20.07 14.82 -5.52
C CYS A 321 -21.18 15.85 -5.83
N ALA A 322 -22.25 15.38 -6.46
CA ALA A 322 -23.33 16.27 -6.85
C ALA A 322 -24.05 16.78 -5.60
N ALA A 323 -24.37 18.08 -5.59
CA ALA A 323 -24.87 18.74 -4.39
C ALA A 323 -26.07 18.01 -3.75
N GLY A 324 -25.88 17.58 -2.50
CA GLY A 324 -26.95 17.11 -1.63
C GLY A 324 -26.74 15.70 -1.11
N GLY A 325 -26.50 15.60 0.20
CA GLY A 325 -26.39 14.32 0.92
C GLY A 325 -24.96 13.81 1.10
N ASP A 326 -23.97 14.59 0.68
CA ASP A 326 -22.57 14.39 1.05
C ASP A 326 -22.38 14.56 2.57
N SER A 327 -21.43 13.84 3.13
CA SER A 327 -21.06 13.95 4.55
C SER A 327 -19.88 14.91 4.68
N ILE A 328 -20.08 16.03 5.37
CA ILE A 328 -18.99 16.95 5.76
C ILE A 328 -18.92 16.98 7.28
N THR A 329 -17.77 16.62 7.84
CA THR A 329 -17.53 16.57 9.29
C THR A 329 -16.28 17.34 9.67
N SER A 330 -16.22 17.81 10.92
CA SER A 330 -15.04 18.45 11.51
C SER A 330 -14.54 17.58 12.68
N PRO A 331 -13.75 16.51 12.40
CA PRO A 331 -13.35 15.54 13.41
C PRO A 331 -12.39 16.09 14.48
N ASP A 332 -11.61 17.13 14.16
CA ASP A 332 -10.74 17.82 15.13
C ASP A 332 -10.94 19.33 15.03
N THR A 333 -11.43 19.95 16.11
CA THR A 333 -11.76 21.38 16.19
C THR A 333 -11.05 22.09 17.35
N ALA A 334 -10.09 21.43 18.01
CA ALA A 334 -9.47 21.93 19.23
C ALA A 334 -8.25 22.80 18.91
N GLY A 335 -8.48 24.10 18.71
CA GLY A 335 -7.42 25.05 18.33
C GLY A 335 -7.18 25.04 16.82
N PHE A 336 -6.07 25.62 16.38
CA PHE A 336 -5.62 25.54 14.99
C PHE A 336 -5.06 24.16 14.67
N VAL A 337 -5.80 23.39 13.86
CA VAL A 337 -5.48 22.01 13.45
C VAL A 337 -5.88 21.80 11.98
N GLY A 338 -5.34 20.75 11.36
CA GLY A 338 -5.82 20.25 10.06
C GLY A 338 -5.05 20.74 8.83
N SER A 339 -4.06 21.61 9.00
CA SER A 339 -3.18 22.03 7.90
C SER A 339 -2.25 20.90 7.44
N HIS A 340 -1.82 20.99 6.19
CA HIS A 340 -0.94 20.01 5.53
C HIS A 340 -1.44 18.56 5.60
N THR A 341 -2.74 18.34 5.47
CA THR A 341 -3.34 17.02 5.66
C THR A 341 -2.98 16.03 4.55
N SER A 342 -2.83 14.75 4.91
CA SER A 342 -2.74 13.63 3.97
C SER A 342 -3.67 12.52 4.41
N LEU A 343 -4.44 11.98 3.46
CA LEU A 343 -5.51 11.03 3.67
C LEU A 343 -5.21 9.70 2.98
N ALA A 344 -5.51 8.60 3.67
CA ALA A 344 -5.70 7.28 3.07
C ALA A 344 -6.89 6.56 3.72
N LEU A 345 -7.45 5.57 3.03
CA LEU A 345 -8.49 4.72 3.60
C LEU A 345 -7.88 3.40 4.08
N ASP A 346 -8.27 2.98 5.28
CA ASP A 346 -7.89 1.66 5.78
C ASP A 346 -8.58 0.53 5.01
N ALA A 347 -8.30 -0.73 5.37
CA ALA A 347 -8.90 -1.89 4.70
C ALA A 347 -10.43 -2.00 4.88
N ALA A 348 -11.02 -1.30 5.84
CA ALA A 348 -12.46 -1.21 6.05
C ALA A 348 -13.09 0.00 5.32
N GLY A 349 -12.28 0.84 4.68
CA GLY A 349 -12.72 2.08 4.03
C GLY A 349 -12.83 3.26 4.99
N TYR A 350 -12.25 3.17 6.20
CA TYR A 350 -12.30 4.24 7.18
C TYR A 350 -11.17 5.24 6.93
N PRO A 351 -11.46 6.55 6.97
CA PRO A 351 -10.43 7.55 6.77
C PRO A 351 -9.35 7.53 7.87
N VAL A 352 -8.09 7.57 7.45
CA VAL A 352 -6.93 7.83 8.30
C VAL A 352 -6.19 9.03 7.74
N VAL A 353 -5.99 10.02 8.61
CA VAL A 353 -5.51 11.34 8.21
C VAL A 353 -4.31 11.72 9.06
N SER A 354 -3.17 11.99 8.43
CA SER A 354 -2.09 12.73 9.10
C SER A 354 -2.26 14.22 8.85
N TYR A 355 -1.95 15.05 9.84
CA TYR A 355 -2.08 16.51 9.72
C TYR A 355 -1.21 17.24 10.75
N PHE A 356 -0.99 18.53 10.51
CA PHE A 356 -0.26 19.41 11.42
C PHE A 356 -1.20 20.03 12.46
N GLY A 357 -0.85 19.88 13.74
CA GLY A 357 -1.50 20.58 14.84
C GLY A 357 -0.82 21.90 15.15
N ALA A 358 -1.17 22.99 14.46
CA ALA A 358 -0.46 24.27 14.58
C ALA A 358 -0.46 24.87 16.01
N THR A 359 -1.50 24.61 16.81
CA THR A 359 -1.56 25.06 18.21
C THR A 359 -0.54 24.34 19.11
N THR A 360 -0.37 23.05 18.89
CA THR A 360 0.50 22.15 19.66
C THR A 360 1.88 21.95 19.03
N ALA A 361 2.05 22.42 17.79
CA ALA A 361 3.23 22.29 16.94
C ALA A 361 3.68 20.82 16.72
N ASP A 362 2.70 19.90 16.67
CA ASP A 362 2.91 18.45 16.62
C ASP A 362 2.37 17.82 15.33
N LEU A 363 2.86 16.61 15.03
CA LEU A 363 2.22 15.73 14.05
C LEU A 363 1.02 15.06 14.73
N LYS A 364 -0.15 15.14 14.11
CA LYS A 364 -1.36 14.48 14.56
C LYS A 364 -1.81 13.42 13.55
N ILE A 365 -2.42 12.35 14.05
CA ILE A 365 -3.02 11.28 13.26
C ILE A 365 -4.44 11.05 13.75
N LEU A 366 -5.41 11.19 12.85
CA LEU A 366 -6.80 10.83 13.02
C LEU A 366 -7.03 9.47 12.36
N HIS A 367 -7.70 8.57 13.06
CA HIS A 367 -8.26 7.35 12.49
C HIS A 367 -9.74 7.33 12.85
N CYS A 368 -10.57 7.48 11.83
CA CYS A 368 -12.02 7.48 11.97
C CYS A 368 -12.53 6.08 12.31
N ASN A 369 -13.63 6.00 13.05
CA ASN A 369 -14.24 4.70 13.39
C ASN A 369 -15.35 4.26 12.42
N ASP A 370 -15.68 5.09 11.44
CA ASP A 370 -16.61 4.82 10.35
C ASP A 370 -16.21 5.56 9.06
N VAL A 371 -16.88 5.22 7.95
CA VAL A 371 -16.59 5.75 6.60
C VAL A 371 -16.83 7.26 6.43
N ASN A 372 -17.65 7.86 7.28
CA ASN A 372 -18.03 9.27 7.19
C ASN A 372 -17.31 10.13 8.24
N CYS A 373 -16.47 9.52 9.07
CA CYS A 373 -15.86 10.13 10.24
C CYS A 373 -16.91 10.89 11.08
N ALA A 374 -18.05 10.25 11.33
CA ALA A 374 -19.11 10.88 12.08
C ALA A 374 -18.68 11.09 13.54
N ALA A 375 -19.07 12.22 14.13
CA ALA A 375 -18.56 12.63 15.43
C ALA A 375 -18.76 11.55 16.52
N GLY A 376 -17.64 11.08 17.08
CA GLY A 376 -17.60 10.30 18.30
C GLY A 376 -16.99 8.91 18.15
N GLY A 377 -15.87 8.70 18.82
CA GLY A 377 -15.18 7.40 18.87
C GLY A 377 -14.00 7.28 17.89
N ASP A 378 -13.71 8.33 17.14
CA ASP A 378 -12.48 8.47 16.36
C ASP A 378 -11.26 8.54 17.28
N SER A 379 -10.13 8.02 16.78
CA SER A 379 -8.85 8.05 17.48
C SER A 379 -8.02 9.21 16.94
N ILE A 380 -7.74 10.20 17.78
CA ILE A 380 -6.77 11.28 17.47
C ILE A 380 -5.56 11.11 18.37
N THR A 381 -4.38 10.91 17.77
CA THR A 381 -3.11 10.75 18.46
C THR A 381 -2.11 11.82 18.02
N SER A 382 -1.15 12.13 18.88
CA SER A 382 -0.03 13.04 18.59
C SER A 382 1.30 12.27 18.74
N PRO A 383 1.71 11.46 17.74
CA PRO A 383 2.84 10.53 17.85
C PRO A 383 4.23 11.18 17.87
N ASP A 384 4.38 12.44 17.47
CA ASP A 384 5.59 13.22 17.74
C ASP A 384 5.16 14.62 18.17
N THR A 385 5.64 15.08 19.32
CA THR A 385 5.24 16.36 19.94
C THR A 385 6.45 17.24 20.28
N THR A 386 7.67 16.85 19.89
CA THR A 386 8.88 17.57 20.30
C THR A 386 9.37 18.49 19.18
N GLY A 387 9.21 19.80 19.38
CA GLY A 387 9.63 20.83 18.43
C GLY A 387 8.43 21.41 17.68
N ASN A 388 8.69 21.94 16.49
CA ASN A 388 7.69 22.36 15.52
C ASN A 388 7.79 21.47 14.29
N ILE A 389 6.90 20.49 14.23
CA ILE A 389 6.96 19.34 13.34
C ILE A 389 5.58 19.03 12.76
N GLY A 390 5.50 18.16 11.76
CA GLY A 390 4.23 17.70 11.18
C GLY A 390 3.82 18.48 9.93
N TRP A 391 4.68 19.40 9.48
CA TRP A 391 4.48 20.16 8.24
C TRP A 391 4.58 19.24 7.02
N HIS A 392 3.79 19.53 5.98
CA HIS A 392 3.80 18.81 4.69
C HIS A 392 3.77 17.29 4.86
N THR A 393 2.86 16.79 5.70
CA THR A 393 2.82 15.36 5.99
C THR A 393 2.29 14.56 4.80
N SER A 394 2.82 13.36 4.60
CA SER A 394 2.34 12.39 3.62
C SER A 394 2.20 11.04 4.30
N LEU A 395 1.03 10.41 4.15
CA LEU A 395 0.65 9.17 4.82
C LEU A 395 0.36 8.07 3.79
N VAL A 396 0.91 6.89 4.06
CA VAL A 396 0.58 5.64 3.39
C VAL A 396 0.50 4.53 4.43
N PHE A 397 -0.07 3.38 4.07
CA PHE A 397 -0.01 2.19 4.92
C PHE A 397 1.13 1.27 4.50
N ASP A 398 1.77 0.63 5.46
CA ASP A 398 2.60 -0.54 5.18
C ASP A 398 1.74 -1.77 4.82
N ALA A 399 2.40 -2.87 4.44
CA ALA A 399 1.71 -4.12 4.08
C ALA A 399 0.89 -4.75 5.23
N ALA A 400 1.08 -4.32 6.48
CA ALA A 400 0.32 -4.76 7.64
C ALA A 400 -0.84 -3.81 7.98
N GLY A 401 -1.02 -2.72 7.22
CA GLY A 401 -2.05 -1.71 7.47
C GLY A 401 -1.66 -0.68 8.54
N TYR A 402 -0.36 -0.53 8.85
CA TYR A 402 0.09 0.48 9.81
C TYR A 402 0.53 1.77 9.11
N PRO A 403 0.15 2.95 9.63
CA PRO A 403 0.55 4.21 9.03
C PRO A 403 2.08 4.39 8.97
N VAL A 404 2.57 4.78 7.81
CA VAL A 404 3.92 5.28 7.55
C VAL A 404 3.75 6.73 7.13
N VAL A 405 4.36 7.64 7.86
CA VAL A 405 4.14 9.07 7.71
C VAL A 405 5.46 9.80 7.58
N SER A 406 5.70 10.46 6.46
CA SER A 406 6.79 11.42 6.31
C SER A 406 6.31 12.83 6.63
N TYR A 407 7.15 13.65 7.26
CA TYR A 407 6.81 15.02 7.63
C TYR A 407 8.05 15.88 7.86
N TYR A 408 7.89 17.19 7.72
CA TYR A 408 8.96 18.15 7.91
C TYR A 408 9.05 18.64 9.37
N ASP A 409 10.26 18.57 9.91
CA ASP A 409 10.67 19.13 11.19
C ASP A 409 11.33 20.49 10.94
N THR A 410 10.57 21.56 11.12
CA THR A 410 11.06 22.94 10.95
C THR A 410 12.10 23.31 12.02
N THR A 411 12.06 22.66 13.18
CA THR A 411 12.99 22.95 14.29
C THR A 411 14.39 22.44 13.98
N ASN A 412 14.48 21.24 13.43
CA ASN A 412 15.73 20.60 13.04
C ASN A 412 16.05 20.74 11.55
N THR A 413 15.20 21.44 10.78
CA THR A 413 15.32 21.64 9.34
C THR A 413 15.47 20.33 8.55
N GLY A 414 14.72 19.30 8.94
CA GLY A 414 14.91 17.94 8.43
C GLY A 414 13.61 17.20 8.10
N LEU A 415 13.70 16.23 7.20
CA LEU A 415 12.64 15.25 6.97
C LEU A 415 12.67 14.19 8.07
N LYS A 416 11.51 13.94 8.69
CA LYS A 416 11.29 12.83 9.60
C LYS A 416 10.38 11.79 8.96
N LEU A 417 10.56 10.54 9.38
CA LEU A 417 9.72 9.41 9.01
C LEU A 417 9.22 8.73 10.28
N LEU A 418 7.91 8.67 10.45
CA LEU A 418 7.22 7.88 11.45
C LEU A 418 6.76 6.57 10.79
N HIS A 419 7.02 5.45 11.44
CA HIS A 419 6.41 4.17 11.09
C HIS A 419 5.68 3.66 12.32
N CYS A 420 4.35 3.67 12.26
CA CYS A 420 3.53 3.21 13.36
C CYS A 420 3.61 1.70 13.52
N ASN A 421 3.42 1.25 14.74
CA ASN A 421 3.48 -0.15 15.14
C ASN A 421 2.09 -0.76 15.36
N ASP A 422 1.04 0.06 15.27
CA ASP A 422 -0.38 -0.27 15.33
C ASP A 422 -1.18 0.67 14.40
N SER A 423 -2.47 0.39 14.18
CA SER A 423 -3.34 1.12 13.25
C SER A 423 -3.71 2.54 13.71
N ASN A 424 -3.57 2.85 14.99
CA ASN A 424 -3.99 4.11 15.61
C ASN A 424 -2.79 4.99 16.00
N CYS A 425 -1.57 4.55 15.67
CA CYS A 425 -0.32 5.20 16.04
C CYS A 425 -0.27 5.56 17.54
N THR A 426 -0.73 4.65 18.40
CA THR A 426 -0.72 4.90 19.84
C THR A 426 0.71 4.89 20.36
N LEU A 427 1.14 6.01 20.92
CA LEU A 427 2.51 6.22 21.40
C LEU A 427 2.98 5.12 22.35
N GLY A 428 4.13 4.53 22.01
CA GLY A 428 4.95 3.72 22.89
C GLY A 428 5.94 2.90 22.07
N ASP A 429 7.22 3.25 22.13
CA ASP A 429 8.26 2.44 21.51
C ASP A 429 8.89 1.50 22.53
N THR A 430 8.41 0.27 22.54
CA THR A 430 9.10 -0.92 23.05
C THR A 430 8.49 -2.13 22.36
N VAL A 431 9.21 -2.70 21.39
CA VAL A 431 8.81 -3.95 20.74
C VAL A 431 9.38 -5.13 21.55
N THR A 432 8.50 -5.96 22.09
CA THR A 432 8.85 -7.21 22.77
C THR A 432 8.40 -8.39 21.92
N TYR A 433 9.36 -9.20 21.48
CA TYR A 433 9.08 -10.51 20.89
C TYR A 433 9.01 -11.58 21.99
N CYS A 434 7.95 -12.38 21.98
CA CYS A 434 7.81 -13.55 22.87
C CYS A 434 6.97 -14.65 22.23
N VAL A 435 6.91 -15.78 22.93
CA VAL A 435 5.92 -16.81 22.67
C VAL A 435 4.87 -16.76 23.77
N ALA A 436 3.62 -16.50 23.39
CA ALA A 436 2.47 -16.68 24.26
C ALA A 436 1.41 -17.48 23.51
N THR A 437 0.70 -18.35 24.23
CA THR A 437 -0.29 -19.29 23.67
C THR A 437 0.22 -20.10 22.47
N ASN A 438 1.50 -20.49 22.49
CA ASN A 438 2.21 -21.25 21.44
C ASN A 438 2.39 -20.51 20.10
N GLN A 439 2.15 -19.20 20.03
CA GLN A 439 2.41 -18.37 18.85
C GLN A 439 3.55 -17.40 19.12
N LEU A 440 4.39 -17.15 18.11
CA LEU A 440 5.30 -16.01 18.12
C LEU A 440 4.45 -14.74 18.03
N ARG A 441 4.64 -13.83 18.98
CA ARG A 441 3.90 -12.58 19.07
C ARG A 441 4.86 -11.40 19.15
N ARG A 442 4.37 -10.27 18.67
CA ARG A 442 5.07 -8.99 18.68
C ARG A 442 4.22 -8.01 19.50
N ALA A 443 4.59 -7.79 20.75
CA ALA A 443 4.01 -6.73 21.56
C ALA A 443 4.74 -5.42 21.26
N ALA A 444 4.02 -4.33 21.08
CA ALA A 444 4.59 -3.00 20.93
C ALA A 444 4.26 -2.15 22.15
N SER A 445 4.83 -0.96 22.27
CA SER A 445 4.33 0.05 23.22
C SER A 445 4.38 -0.32 24.69
N GLY A 446 5.33 -1.18 25.10
CA GLY A 446 5.45 -1.62 26.49
C GLY A 446 4.32 -2.54 26.94
N ALA A 447 3.46 -2.97 26.01
CA ALA A 447 2.44 -3.96 26.27
C ALA A 447 3.07 -5.28 26.76
N ALA A 448 2.39 -5.94 27.70
CA ALA A 448 2.78 -7.26 28.13
C ALA A 448 2.76 -8.20 26.93
N CYS A 449 3.85 -8.96 26.75
CA CYS A 449 3.90 -9.95 25.69
C CYS A 449 3.10 -11.19 26.12
N ASP A 450 1.78 -11.10 25.96
CA ASP A 450 0.79 -12.11 26.33
C ASP A 450 -0.14 -12.48 25.16
N GLY A 451 -1.25 -13.19 25.43
CA GLY A 451 -2.19 -13.66 24.41
C GLY A 451 -2.94 -12.55 23.65
N THR A 452 -2.86 -11.29 24.08
CA THR A 452 -3.51 -10.13 23.44
C THR A 452 -2.63 -9.45 22.40
N ALA A 453 -1.31 -9.63 22.45
CA ALA A 453 -0.37 -9.04 21.49
C ALA A 453 -0.54 -9.63 20.08
N PRO A 454 -0.38 -8.84 19.00
CA PRO A 454 -0.47 -9.33 17.62
C PRO A 454 0.40 -10.57 17.36
N ALA A 455 -0.20 -11.61 16.77
CA ALA A 455 0.50 -12.85 16.44
C ALA A 455 1.19 -12.75 15.07
N LEU A 456 2.49 -13.03 15.05
CA LEU A 456 3.28 -13.16 13.80
C LEU A 456 3.10 -14.51 13.13
N THR A 457 2.59 -15.49 13.86
CA THR A 457 2.41 -16.86 13.37
C THR A 457 0.94 -17.26 13.48
N PRO A 458 0.38 -17.98 12.50
CA PRO A 458 -0.99 -18.48 12.56
C PRO A 458 -1.13 -19.57 13.64
N THR A 459 -2.35 -19.86 14.06
CA THR A 459 -2.65 -20.91 15.07
C THR A 459 -2.35 -22.33 14.57
N THR A 460 -2.10 -22.49 13.27
CA THR A 460 -1.74 -23.76 12.63
C THR A 460 -0.30 -24.19 12.90
N VAL A 461 0.55 -23.29 13.42
CA VAL A 461 1.95 -23.55 13.75
C VAL A 461 2.18 -23.23 15.22
N THR A 462 2.87 -24.13 15.92
CA THR A 462 3.32 -23.93 17.31
C THR A 462 4.78 -23.51 17.33
N VAL A 463 5.11 -22.51 18.14
CA VAL A 463 6.46 -21.96 18.25
C VAL A 463 7.06 -22.35 19.60
N ALA A 464 8.24 -22.96 19.59
CA ALA A 464 9.00 -23.20 20.81
C ALA A 464 9.63 -21.89 21.30
N ALA A 465 9.96 -21.81 22.60
CA ALA A 465 10.59 -20.61 23.17
C ALA A 465 11.86 -20.22 22.37
N PRO A 466 11.90 -19.02 21.75
CA PRO A 466 13.04 -18.59 20.97
C PRO A 466 14.25 -18.36 21.88
N THR A 467 15.43 -18.26 21.28
CA THR A 467 16.63 -17.82 21.97
C THR A 467 17.34 -16.77 21.13
N PHE A 468 17.48 -15.57 21.71
CA PHE A 468 18.22 -14.47 21.14
C PHE A 468 19.53 -14.31 21.91
N THR A 469 20.66 -14.33 21.22
CA THR A 469 21.98 -14.21 21.84
C THR A 469 22.73 -13.02 21.27
N ARG A 470 23.18 -12.10 22.15
CA ARG A 470 23.95 -10.93 21.71
C ARG A 470 25.39 -11.36 21.40
N VAL A 471 25.85 -11.08 20.19
CA VAL A 471 27.20 -11.38 19.72
C VAL A 471 27.91 -10.06 19.45
N VAL A 472 29.10 -9.88 20.00
CA VAL A 472 29.91 -8.67 19.78
C VAL A 472 31.25 -9.08 19.20
N ASN A 473 31.57 -8.56 18.02
CA ASN A 473 32.81 -8.84 17.31
C ASN A 473 33.65 -7.55 17.20
N THR A 474 34.80 -7.54 17.85
CA THR A 474 35.75 -6.41 17.80
C THR A 474 36.92 -6.76 16.90
N ASN A 475 37.12 -5.98 15.83
CA ASN A 475 38.32 -6.04 15.02
C ASN A 475 39.37 -5.08 15.59
N THR A 476 40.38 -5.64 16.27
CA THR A 476 41.44 -4.87 16.96
C THR A 476 42.39 -4.15 16.00
N GLN A 477 42.46 -4.54 14.73
CA GLN A 477 43.32 -3.90 13.72
C GLN A 477 42.71 -2.60 13.18
N PHE A 478 41.39 -2.51 13.11
CA PHE A 478 40.67 -1.34 12.56
C PHE A 478 39.89 -0.55 13.61
N GLY A 479 39.95 -0.95 14.89
CA GLY A 479 39.22 -0.28 15.98
C GLY A 479 37.69 -0.31 15.83
N ARG A 480 37.15 -1.26 15.05
CA ARG A 480 35.71 -1.37 14.78
C ARG A 480 35.08 -2.47 15.60
N THR A 481 33.97 -2.17 16.27
CA THR A 481 33.13 -3.14 16.99
C THR A 481 31.81 -3.28 16.26
N THR A 482 31.40 -4.52 15.98
CA THR A 482 30.09 -4.83 15.40
C THR A 482 29.26 -5.61 16.40
N VAL A 483 27.98 -5.28 16.50
CA VAL A 483 27.01 -5.98 17.35
C VAL A 483 26.05 -6.75 16.45
N ALA A 484 25.76 -7.99 16.81
CA ALA A 484 24.86 -8.88 16.11
C ALA A 484 23.96 -9.63 17.09
N ILE A 485 22.83 -10.16 16.60
CA ILE A 485 21.97 -11.08 17.34
C ILE A 485 21.96 -12.41 16.61
N GLN A 486 22.34 -13.46 17.33
CA GLN A 486 22.07 -14.82 16.91
C GLN A 486 20.66 -15.19 17.34
N ILE A 487 19.82 -15.51 16.36
CA ILE A 487 18.41 -15.88 16.54
C ILE A 487 18.32 -17.39 16.37
N SER A 488 17.75 -18.09 17.36
CA SER A 488 17.40 -19.51 17.29
C SER A 488 15.91 -19.67 17.46
N LEU A 489 15.22 -20.18 16.44
CA LEU A 489 13.77 -20.31 16.40
C LEU A 489 13.40 -21.73 15.96
N ALA A 490 12.42 -22.34 16.62
CA ALA A 490 11.91 -23.66 16.27
C ALA A 490 10.39 -23.63 16.19
N MET A 491 9.86 -24.17 15.09
CA MET A 491 8.43 -24.21 14.80
C MET A 491 8.00 -25.63 14.51
N THR A 492 6.80 -26.00 14.98
CA THR A 492 6.19 -27.31 14.78
C THR A 492 4.77 -27.16 14.24
N ALA A 493 4.47 -27.83 13.13
CA ALA A 493 3.09 -27.97 12.63
C ALA A 493 2.68 -29.45 12.70
N GLY A 494 1.43 -29.70 13.07
CA GLY A 494 0.85 -31.03 13.08
C GLY A 494 -0.23 -31.15 12.02
N ASP A 495 -0.30 -32.29 11.35
CA ASP A 495 -1.44 -32.65 10.52
C ASP A 495 -2.52 -33.29 11.40
N ALA A 496 -3.71 -32.68 11.44
CA ALA A 496 -4.85 -33.17 12.21
C ALA A 496 -5.40 -34.52 11.71
N VAL A 497 -5.09 -34.91 10.46
CA VAL A 497 -5.60 -36.13 9.84
C VAL A 497 -4.65 -37.31 10.08
N SER A 498 -3.35 -37.13 9.88
CA SER A 498 -2.35 -38.20 10.07
C SER A 498 -1.76 -38.27 11.49
N GLY A 499 -1.87 -37.20 12.28
CA GLY A 499 -1.24 -37.09 13.59
C GLY A 499 0.29 -36.93 13.55
N GLU A 500 0.89 -36.86 12.36
CA GLU A 500 2.32 -36.58 12.21
C GLU A 500 2.62 -35.11 12.53
N GLN A 501 3.75 -34.89 13.21
CA GLN A 501 4.26 -33.56 13.49
C GLN A 501 5.57 -33.34 12.75
N TYR A 502 5.71 -32.16 12.16
CA TYR A 502 6.94 -31.70 11.55
C TYR A 502 7.48 -30.52 12.33
N THR A 503 8.72 -30.65 12.81
CA THR A 503 9.46 -29.59 13.51
C THR A 503 10.68 -29.19 12.70
N GLU A 504 10.89 -27.89 12.53
CA GLU A 504 12.11 -27.34 11.95
C GLU A 504 12.67 -26.23 12.84
N SER A 505 14.00 -26.22 12.97
CA SER A 505 14.71 -25.23 13.77
C SER A 505 15.73 -24.53 12.88
N LEU A 506 15.69 -23.20 12.85
CA LEU A 506 16.70 -22.39 12.18
C LEU A 506 17.50 -21.58 13.20
N ARG A 507 18.77 -21.38 12.85
CA ARG A 507 19.66 -20.48 13.55
C ARG A 507 20.31 -19.54 12.55
N THR A 508 20.18 -18.24 12.78
CA THR A 508 20.79 -17.21 11.93
C THR A 508 21.46 -16.15 12.79
N THR A 509 22.42 -15.42 12.24
CA THR A 509 23.09 -14.31 12.91
C THR A 509 22.90 -13.06 12.09
N VAL A 510 22.33 -12.02 12.70
CA VAL A 510 22.01 -10.76 12.04
C VAL A 510 22.82 -9.65 12.69
N THR A 511 23.64 -8.98 11.89
CA THR A 511 24.45 -7.84 12.35
C THR A 511 23.62 -6.56 12.29
N MET A 512 23.72 -5.72 13.33
CA MET A 512 23.19 -4.36 13.30
C MET A 512 23.91 -3.55 12.20
N ARG A 513 23.21 -2.61 11.56
CA ARG A 513 23.90 -1.59 10.77
C ARG A 513 24.68 -0.68 11.74
N PRO A 514 25.96 -0.36 11.44
CA PRO A 514 26.76 0.52 12.27
C PRO A 514 26.26 1.97 12.29
#